data_AF-A0A1W1C869-F1
#
_entry.id   AF-A0A1W1C869-F1
#
_cell.length_a   1.000
_cell.length_b   1.000
_cell.length_c   1.000
_cell.angle_alpha   90.00
_cell.angle_beta   90.00
_cell.angle_gamma   90.00
#
_symmetry.space_group_name_H-M   'P 1'
#
loop_
_entity.id
_entity.type
_entity.pdbx_description
1 polymer ?
#
loop_
_entity_poly.entity_id
_entity_poly.type
_entity_poly.pdbx_seq_one_letter_code
_entity_poly.pdbx_strand_id
1 'polypeptide(L)' 'MFFATEILLNSVNIAFAAISHYYGDMTGQMFAFFVIAIAASEVAVGLGLLIVWYKRHGAIDLDTMTSMRG' A
#
# COMPACT_ATOMS: atom_id res chain seq x y z
N MET A 1 -2.40 -1.89 9.91
CA MET A 1 -1.55 -1.04 9.04
C MET A 1 -1.76 -1.34 7.56
N PHE A 2 -1.44 -2.54 7.05
CA PHE A 2 -1.59 -2.85 5.60
C PHE A 2 -2.99 -2.53 5.01
N PHE A 3 -4.08 -2.91 5.68
CA PHE A 3 -5.41 -2.55 5.19
C PHE A 3 -5.67 -1.04 5.13
N ALA A 4 -5.07 -0.25 6.02
CA ALA A 4 -5.26 1.19 6.01
C ALA A 4 -4.50 1.84 4.84
N THR A 5 -3.30 1.35 4.50
CA THR A 5 -2.55 1.85 3.34
C THR A 5 -3.26 1.51 2.03
N GLU A 6 -3.81 0.30 1.90
CA GLU A 6 -4.62 -0.08 0.73
C GLU A 6 -5.87 0.78 0.56
N ILE A 7 -6.60 1.06 1.65
CA ILE A 7 -7.78 1.94 1.62
C ILE A 7 -7.39 3.36 1.19
N LEU A 8 -6.25 3.86 1.64
CA LEU A 8 -5.74 5.17 1.26
C LEU A 8 -5.37 5.22 -0.22
N LEU A 9 -4.64 4.24 -0.73
CA LEU A 9 -4.27 4.15 -2.15
C LEU A 9 -5.52 4.01 -3.04
N ASN A 10 -6.52 3.25 -2.62
CA ASN A 10 -7.79 3.16 -3.34
C ASN A 10 -8.55 4.51 -3.35
N SER A 11 -8.50 5.26 -2.25
CA SER A 11 -9.10 6.61 -2.19
C SER A 11 -8.46 7.56 -3.19
N VAL A 12 -7.12 7.47 -3.35
CA VAL A 12 -6.38 8.23 -4.37
C VAL A 12 -6.81 7.84 -5.79
N ASN A 13 -7.04 6.55 -6.06
CA ASN A 13 -7.54 6.09 -7.37
C ASN A 13 -8.91 6.69 -7.72
N ILE A 14 -9.82 6.74 -6.74
CA ILE A 14 -11.14 7.36 -6.91
C ILE A 14 -10.99 8.85 -7.23
N ALA A 15 -10.10 9.56 -6.52
CA ALA A 15 -9.84 10.97 -6.80
C ALA A 15 -9.28 11.20 -8.21
N PHE A 16 -8.33 10.38 -8.66
CA PHE A 16 -7.81 10.46 -10.02
C PHE A 16 -8.87 10.17 -11.10
N ALA A 17 -9.73 9.17 -10.88
CA ALA A 17 -10.83 8.87 -11.78
C ALA A 17 -11.85 10.03 -11.85
N ALA A 18 -12.17 10.64 -10.71
CA ALA A 18 -13.08 11.79 -10.64
C ALA A 18 -12.50 13.02 -11.36
N ILE A 19 -11.22 13.34 -11.14
CA ILE A 19 -10.54 14.46 -11.80
C ILE A 19 -10.44 14.22 -13.32
N SER A 20 -10.09 13.00 -13.72
CA SER A 20 -10.05 12.59 -15.13
C SER A 20 -11.40 12.79 -15.81
N HIS A 21 -12.48 12.40 -15.15
CA HIS A 21 -13.84 12.60 -15.66
C HIS A 21 -14.21 14.09 -15.74
N TYR A 22 -13.89 14.87 -14.71
CA TYR A 22 -14.24 16.30 -14.64
C TYR A 22 -13.56 17.13 -15.73
N TYR A 23 -12.28 16.87 -16.03
CA TYR A 23 -11.54 17.60 -17.08
C TYR A 23 -11.61 16.95 -18.46
N GLY A 24 -12.20 15.75 -18.58
CA GLY A 24 -12.24 15.00 -19.85
C GLY A 24 -10.86 14.53 -20.31
N ASP A 25 -9.91 14.35 -19.39
CA ASP A 25 -8.52 13.96 -19.66
C ASP A 25 -8.23 12.56 -19.12
N MET A 26 -7.71 11.67 -19.96
CA MET A 26 -7.39 10.29 -19.58
C MET A 26 -6.15 10.15 -18.68
N THR A 27 -5.37 11.22 -18.49
CA THR A 27 -4.15 11.19 -17.66
C THR A 27 -4.43 10.68 -16.24
N GLY A 28 -5.52 11.10 -15.61
CA GLY A 28 -5.87 10.62 -14.26
C GLY A 28 -6.16 9.12 -14.21
N GLN A 29 -6.85 8.56 -15.21
CA GLN A 29 -7.06 7.11 -15.30
C GLN A 29 -5.76 6.34 -15.51
N MET A 30 -4.83 6.87 -16.32
CA MET A 30 -3.50 6.25 -16.48
C MET A 30 -2.72 6.23 -15.16
N PHE A 31 -2.73 7.31 -14.39
CA PHE A 31 -2.10 7.36 -13.07
C PHE A 31 -2.73 6.39 -12.07
N ALA A 32 -4.05 6.25 -12.05
CA ALA A 32 -4.73 5.27 -11.20
C ALA A 32 -4.27 3.83 -11.49
N PHE A 33 -4.01 3.50 -12.77
CA PHE A 33 -3.46 2.20 -13.15
C PHE A 33 -2.05 1.96 -12.57
N PHE A 34 -1.19 2.97 -12.58
CA PHE A 34 0.14 2.88 -11.96
C PHE A 34 0.04 2.72 -10.43
N VAL A 35 -0.88 3.41 -9.77
CA VAL A 35 -1.10 3.27 -8.32
C VAL A 35 -1.53 1.85 -7.96
N ILE A 36 -2.40 1.22 -8.76
CA ILE A 36 -2.78 -0.19 -8.55
C ILE A 36 -1.55 -1.11 -8.66
N ALA A 37 -0.67 -0.87 -9.63
CA ALA A 37 0.57 -1.65 -9.78
C ALA A 37 1.52 -1.47 -8.58
N ILE A 38 1.62 -0.24 -8.05
CA ILE A 38 2.40 0.06 -6.85
C ILE A 38 1.81 -0.62 -5.62
N ALA A 39 0.49 -0.55 -5.42
CA ALA A 39 -0.20 -1.21 -4.30
C ALA A 39 0.03 -2.72 -4.32
N ALA A 40 -0.08 -3.36 -5.49
CA ALA A 40 0.21 -4.78 -5.66
C ALA A 40 1.67 -5.12 -5.29
N SER A 41 2.63 -4.28 -5.69
CA SER A 41 4.03 -4.46 -5.34
C SER A 41 4.30 -4.24 -3.84
N GLU A 42 3.67 -3.24 -3.22
CA GLU A 42 3.80 -2.95 -1.79
C GLU A 42 3.33 -4.14 -0.95
N VAL A 43 2.14 -4.67 -1.24
CA VAL A 43 1.57 -5.79 -0.50
C VAL A 43 2.44 -7.05 -0.63
N ALA A 44 2.96 -7.33 -1.82
CA ALA A 44 3.86 -8.46 -2.03
C ALA A 44 5.12 -8.37 -1.15
N VAL A 45 5.76 -7.19 -1.11
CA VAL A 45 6.96 -6.96 -0.28
C VAL A 45 6.61 -6.96 1.21
N GLY A 46 5.54 -6.26 1.60
CA GLY A 46 5.09 -6.14 2.99
C GLY A 46 4.74 -7.49 3.61
N LEU A 47 3.99 -8.32 2.89
CA LEU A 47 3.67 -9.68 3.34
C LEU A 47 4.90 -10.60 3.35
N GLY A 48 5.80 -10.45 2.37
CA GLY A 48 7.07 -11.19 2.37
C GLY A 48 7.88 -10.93 3.63
N LEU A 49 8.02 -9.67 4.02
CA LEU A 49 8.69 -9.26 5.26
C LEU A 49 7.94 -9.76 6.51
N LEU A 50 6.62 -9.68 6.51
CA LEU A 50 5.77 -10.16 7.61
C LEU A 50 5.96 -11.66 7.86
N ILE A 51 6.01 -12.46 6.80
CA ILE A 51 6.21 -13.91 6.89
C ILE A 51 7.60 -14.23 7.46
N VAL A 52 8.63 -13.55 6.98
CA VAL A 52 10.00 -13.73 7.50
C VAL A 52 10.07 -13.36 8.98
N TRP A 53 9.42 -12.27 9.38
CA TRP A 53 9.35 -11.86 10.78
C TRP A 53 8.65 -12.90 11.65
N TYR A 54 7.47 -13.36 11.21
CA TYR A 54 6.68 -14.36 11.93
C TYR A 54 7.44 -15.67 12.10
N LYS A 55 8.16 -16.13 11.07
CA LYS A 55 9.02 -17.32 11.17
C LYS A 55 10.11 -17.20 12.23
N ARG A 56 10.60 -15.99 12.50
CA ARG A 56 11.69 -15.75 13.47
C ARG A 56 11.19 -15.52 14.89
N HIS A 57 10.04 -14.88 15.07
CA HIS A 57 9.55 -14.43 16.39
C HIS A 57 8.28 -15.15 16.86
N GLY A 58 7.58 -15.88 16.00
CA GLY A 58 6.36 -16.62 16.34
C GLY A 58 5.13 -15.75 16.63
N ALA A 59 5.26 -14.43 16.54
CA ALA A 59 4.18 -13.47 16.75
C ALA A 59 4.26 -12.31 15.75
N ILE A 60 3.09 -11.75 15.42
CA ILE A 60 2.96 -10.55 14.59
C ILE A 60 2.60 -9.39 15.53
N ASP A 61 3.55 -9.00 16.37
CA ASP A 61 3.42 -7.85 17.24
C ASP A 61 4.42 -6.77 16.81
N LEU A 62 3.91 -5.67 16.27
CA LEU A 62 4.72 -4.55 15.78
C LEU A 62 5.35 -3.75 16.93
N ASP A 63 4.75 -3.75 18.12
CA ASP A 63 5.29 -3.02 19.27
C ASP A 63 6.58 -3.67 19.80
N THR A 64 6.76 -4.97 19.51
CA THR A 64 7.98 -5.72 19.84
C THR A 64 9.15 -5.45 18.89
N MET A 65 8.92 -4.74 17.77
CA MET A 65 9.96 -4.41 16.77
C MET A 65 10.88 -3.25 17.20
N THR A 66 11.11 -3.03 18.50
CA THR A 66 11.98 -1.95 19.01
C THR A 66 13.39 -2.44 19.39
N SER A 67 14.09 -3.10 18.46
CA SER A 67 15.43 -3.65 18.74
C SER A 67 16.57 -2.65 18.57
N MET A 68 16.36 -1.55 17.85
CA MET A 68 17.38 -0.51 17.67
C MET A 68 17.31 0.49 18.82
N ARG A 69 18.41 0.59 19.57
CA ARG A 69 18.62 1.62 20.60
C ARG A 69 19.91 2.37 20.29
N GLY A 70 19.84 3.70 20.30
CA GLY A 70 20.98 4.60 20.31
C GLY A 70 21.29 5.03 21.73
#